data_AF-A0A3C1L4K3-F1
#
_entry.id   AF-A0A3C1L4K3-F1
#
_cell.length_a   1.000
_cell.length_b   1.000
_cell.length_c   1.000
_cell.angle_alpha   90.00
_cell.angle_beta   90.00
_cell.angle_gamma   90.00
#
_symmetry.space_group_name_H-M   'P 1'
#
loop_
_entity.id
_entity.type
_entity.pdbx_description
1 polymer ?
#
loop_
_entity_poly.entity_id
_entity_poly.type
_entity_poly.pdbx_seq_one_letter_code
_entity_poly.pdbx_strand_id
1 'polypeptide(L)'
;ERKTFSNKLSDLRNTLGTAPTGSPLLSTATDAGVRLDPSVMTDLAVFIALAARARDAASNEAIELLSDALALVHGEPFDDGGYEWADATQDNVQTHDHILNAARDLYRLACDAADLATARFALVQGLKAVPGHEDLYRLRMQLEHRAANTAAIHATFNELTHQLNVLECEPSTETVNLYRQLVGRRS
;
A
#
# COMPACT_ATOMS: atom_id res chain seq x y z
N GLU A 1 -29.90 -16.22 -14.36
CA GLU A 1 -29.05 -15.41 -13.47
C GLU A 1 -29.10 -15.85 -11.99
N ARG A 2 -30.28 -15.93 -11.33
CA ARG A 2 -30.38 -16.33 -9.89
C ARG A 2 -29.78 -17.70 -9.53
N LYS A 3 -29.90 -18.71 -10.42
CA LYS A 3 -29.26 -20.04 -10.25
C LYS A 3 -27.73 -19.96 -10.30
N THR A 4 -27.18 -19.12 -11.17
CA THR A 4 -25.72 -18.94 -11.31
C THR A 4 -25.12 -18.27 -10.07
N PHE A 5 -25.80 -17.26 -9.49
CA PHE A 5 -25.38 -16.62 -8.26
C PHE A 5 -25.45 -17.55 -7.04
N SER A 6 -26.54 -18.31 -6.88
CA SER A 6 -26.67 -19.31 -5.81
C SER A 6 -25.62 -20.41 -5.89
N ASN A 7 -25.25 -20.84 -7.10
CA ASN A 7 -24.19 -21.83 -7.30
C ASN A 7 -22.83 -21.25 -6.90
N LYS A 8 -22.48 -20.05 -7.36
CA LYS A 8 -21.25 -19.34 -6.96
C LYS A 8 -21.15 -19.16 -5.44
N LEU A 9 -22.23 -18.81 -4.76
CA LEU A 9 -22.27 -18.70 -3.30
C LEU A 9 -22.11 -20.04 -2.58
N SER A 10 -22.58 -21.13 -3.18
CA SER A 10 -22.43 -22.47 -2.63
C SER A 10 -21.00 -22.95 -2.77
N ASP A 11 -20.39 -22.73 -3.94
CA ASP A 11 -18.98 -23.02 -4.18
C ASP A 11 -18.08 -22.21 -3.25
N LEU A 12 -18.33 -20.90 -3.11
CA LEU A 12 -17.56 -20.03 -2.21
C LEU A 12 -17.68 -20.48 -0.75
N ARG A 13 -18.87 -20.88 -0.29
CA ARG A 13 -19.05 -21.41 1.07
C ARG A 13 -18.24 -22.67 1.31
N ASN A 14 -18.20 -23.58 0.33
CA ASN A 14 -17.42 -24.80 0.42
C ASN A 14 -15.91 -24.51 0.43
N THR A 15 -15.46 -23.54 -0.37
CA THR A 15 -14.05 -23.11 -0.40
C THR A 15 -13.61 -22.43 0.89
N LEU A 16 -14.44 -21.55 1.45
CA LEU A 16 -14.15 -20.88 2.72
C LEU A 16 -14.23 -21.87 3.91
N GLY A 17 -15.19 -22.79 3.89
CA GLY A 17 -15.33 -23.80 4.93
C GLY A 17 -15.89 -23.24 6.23
N THR A 18 -15.37 -23.74 7.37
CA THR A 18 -15.88 -23.47 8.71
C THR A 18 -14.82 -22.89 9.64
N ALA A 19 -15.24 -22.02 10.55
CA ALA A 19 -14.43 -21.55 11.66
C ALA A 19 -14.02 -22.72 12.58
N PRO A 20 -12.99 -22.54 13.44
CA PRO A 20 -12.60 -23.55 14.43
C PRO A 20 -13.74 -23.99 15.37
N THR A 21 -14.76 -23.15 15.54
CA THR A 21 -15.97 -23.44 16.32
C THR A 21 -16.97 -24.38 15.60
N GLY A 22 -16.70 -24.72 14.33
CA GLY A 22 -17.55 -25.57 13.49
C GLY A 22 -18.63 -24.81 12.71
N SER A 23 -18.78 -23.50 12.92
CA SER A 23 -19.72 -22.65 12.19
C SER A 23 -19.21 -22.29 10.79
N PRO A 24 -20.06 -22.17 9.75
CA PRO A 24 -19.62 -21.79 8.41
C PRO A 24 -19.08 -20.36 8.36
N LEU A 25 -17.96 -20.15 7.65
CA LEU A 25 -17.37 -18.81 7.47
C LEU A 25 -18.18 -17.92 6.52
N LEU A 26 -19.08 -18.50 5.73
CA LEU A 26 -20.04 -17.78 4.90
C LEU A 26 -21.45 -18.28 5.18
N SER A 27 -22.34 -17.39 5.59
CA SER A 27 -23.73 -17.74 5.90
C SER A 27 -24.45 -18.31 4.68
N THR A 28 -25.54 -19.03 4.90
CA THR A 28 -26.53 -19.27 3.84
C THR A 28 -27.13 -17.95 3.38
N ALA A 29 -27.53 -17.87 2.11
CA ALA A 29 -28.22 -16.69 1.61
C ALA A 29 -29.60 -16.57 2.26
N THR A 30 -29.92 -15.36 2.71
CA THR A 30 -31.23 -14.98 3.27
C THR A 30 -31.77 -13.77 2.50
N ASP A 31 -33.00 -13.35 2.79
CA ASP A 31 -33.55 -12.11 2.21
C ASP A 31 -32.74 -10.87 2.63
N ALA A 32 -32.02 -10.93 3.75
CA ALA A 32 -31.10 -9.89 4.21
C ALA A 32 -29.70 -9.98 3.58
N GLY A 33 -29.48 -10.91 2.64
CA GLY A 33 -28.21 -11.16 1.99
C GLY A 33 -27.38 -12.28 2.64
N VAL A 34 -26.07 -12.20 2.46
CA VAL A 34 -25.06 -13.16 2.94
C VAL A 34 -24.10 -12.42 3.87
N ARG A 35 -23.63 -13.09 4.92
CA ARG A 35 -22.65 -12.56 5.87
C ARG A 35 -21.42 -13.45 5.94
N LEU A 36 -20.26 -12.83 6.02
CA LEU A 36 -19.02 -13.50 6.42
C LEU A 36 -18.95 -13.57 7.94
N ASP A 37 -18.34 -14.64 8.45
CA ASP A 37 -18.00 -14.75 9.86
C ASP A 37 -17.00 -13.63 10.24
N PRO A 38 -17.11 -13.02 11.44
CA PRO A 38 -16.23 -11.93 11.86
C PRO A 38 -14.73 -12.29 11.90
N SER A 39 -14.37 -13.57 11.91
CA SER A 39 -12.98 -14.03 11.86
C SER A 39 -12.37 -14.01 10.45
N VAL A 40 -13.18 -13.84 9.40
CA VAL A 40 -12.66 -13.72 8.03
C VAL A 40 -11.95 -12.38 7.88
N MET A 41 -10.67 -12.43 7.50
CA MET A 41 -9.85 -11.25 7.30
C MET A 41 -9.46 -11.13 5.83
N THR A 42 -9.23 -9.88 5.41
CA THR A 42 -8.54 -9.53 4.17
C THR A 42 -7.14 -9.01 4.52
N ASP A 43 -6.24 -9.04 3.54
CA ASP A 43 -4.96 -8.34 3.62
C ASP A 43 -5.13 -6.87 4.02
N LEU A 44 -6.11 -6.16 3.46
CA LEU A 44 -6.43 -4.78 3.83
C LEU A 44 -6.88 -4.66 5.29
N ALA A 45 -7.70 -5.58 5.80
CA ALA A 45 -8.12 -5.56 7.19
C ALA A 45 -6.93 -5.80 8.15
N VAL A 46 -6.02 -6.71 7.78
CA VAL A 46 -4.78 -6.95 8.54
C VAL A 46 -3.87 -5.72 8.50
N PHE A 47 -3.68 -5.13 7.32
CA PHE A 47 -2.92 -3.89 7.12
C PHE A 47 -3.42 -2.78 8.05
N ILE A 48 -4.73 -2.50 8.02
CA ILE A 48 -5.34 -1.43 8.81
C ILE A 48 -5.16 -1.70 10.31
N ALA A 49 -5.31 -2.95 10.74
CA ALA A 49 -5.13 -3.32 12.15
C ALA A 49 -3.68 -3.13 12.61
N LEU A 50 -2.69 -3.52 11.80
CA LEU A 50 -1.27 -3.32 12.10
C LEU A 50 -0.90 -1.83 12.15
N ALA A 51 -1.31 -1.05 11.13
CA ALA A 51 -1.08 0.39 11.10
C ALA A 51 -1.77 1.11 12.27
N ALA A 52 -2.97 0.66 12.67
CA ALA A 52 -3.65 1.21 13.82
C ALA A 52 -2.91 0.95 15.14
N ARG A 53 -2.40 -0.27 15.34
CA ARG A 53 -1.60 -0.63 16.52
C ARG A 53 -0.29 0.16 16.59
N ALA A 54 0.33 0.44 15.44
CA ALA A 54 1.59 1.18 15.39
C ALA A 54 1.49 2.62 15.92
N ARG A 55 0.31 3.26 15.88
CA ARG A 55 0.13 4.66 16.32
C ARG A 55 0.42 4.88 17.80
N ASP A 56 0.09 3.90 18.63
CA ASP A 56 0.23 3.98 20.09
C ASP A 56 1.44 3.16 20.60
N ALA A 57 2.19 2.53 19.69
CA ALA A 57 3.33 1.68 20.00
C ALA A 57 4.62 2.49 20.22
N ALA A 58 5.57 1.88 20.93
CA ALA A 58 6.93 2.43 21.00
C ALA A 58 7.60 2.37 19.62
N SER A 59 8.56 3.27 19.34
CA SER A 59 9.12 3.44 17.98
C SER A 59 9.64 2.14 17.34
N ASN A 60 10.29 1.26 18.11
CA ASN A 60 10.78 -0.02 17.61
C ASN A 60 9.64 -0.98 17.23
N GLU A 61 8.61 -1.09 18.07
CA GLU A 61 7.44 -1.91 17.78
C GLU A 61 6.62 -1.31 16.62
N ALA A 62 6.49 0.01 16.55
CA ALA A 62 5.83 0.70 15.45
C ALA A 62 6.53 0.44 14.11
N ILE A 63 7.87 0.40 14.10
CA ILE A 63 8.65 0.04 12.90
C ILE A 63 8.33 -1.38 12.45
N GLU A 64 8.30 -2.35 13.37
CA GLU A 64 7.96 -3.75 13.05
C GLU A 64 6.53 -3.87 12.50
N LEU A 65 5.54 -3.30 13.21
CA LEU A 65 4.13 -3.33 12.80
C LEU A 65 3.89 -2.70 11.43
N LEU A 66 4.50 -1.54 11.16
CA LEU A 66 4.34 -0.87 9.87
C LEU A 66 5.10 -1.61 8.75
N SER A 67 6.23 -2.25 9.06
CA SER A 67 6.96 -3.08 8.11
C SER A 67 6.11 -4.29 7.70
N ASP A 68 5.49 -4.97 8.67
CA ASP A 68 4.57 -6.08 8.43
C ASP A 68 3.34 -5.64 7.64
N ALA A 69 2.78 -4.47 7.95
CA ALA A 69 1.66 -3.92 7.19
C ALA A 69 2.06 -3.69 5.73
N LEU A 70 3.14 -2.96 5.48
CA LEU A 70 3.59 -2.63 4.13
C LEU A 70 4.11 -3.85 3.35
N ALA A 71 4.47 -4.95 4.02
CA ALA A 71 4.80 -6.20 3.36
C ALA A 71 3.60 -6.83 2.64
N LEU A 72 2.36 -6.50 3.02
CA LEU A 72 1.14 -6.95 2.34
C LEU A 72 0.88 -6.20 1.02
N VAL A 73 1.62 -5.12 0.74
CA VAL A 73 1.45 -4.32 -0.47
C VAL A 73 2.23 -4.94 -1.63
N HIS A 74 1.51 -5.61 -2.53
CA HIS A 74 2.11 -6.31 -3.67
C HIS A 74 2.00 -5.53 -4.99
N GLY A 75 1.16 -4.50 -5.05
CA GLY A 75 0.90 -3.68 -6.23
C GLY A 75 -0.14 -2.59 -5.91
N GLU A 76 -0.74 -2.03 -6.94
CA GLU A 76 -1.85 -1.08 -6.79
C GLU A 76 -3.10 -1.81 -6.28
N PRO A 77 -3.74 -1.30 -5.20
CA PRO A 77 -5.02 -1.82 -4.74
C PRO A 77 -6.05 -1.87 -5.86
N PHE A 78 -6.79 -2.98 -5.93
CA PHE A 78 -7.93 -3.13 -6.86
C PHE A 78 -7.58 -3.04 -8.37
N ASP A 79 -6.32 -3.27 -8.76
CA ASP A 79 -5.81 -3.19 -10.15
C ASP A 79 -6.22 -4.37 -11.08
N ASP A 80 -7.27 -5.12 -10.73
CA ASP A 80 -7.80 -6.21 -11.58
C ASP A 80 -9.26 -5.95 -11.95
N GLY A 81 -9.76 -6.64 -12.97
CA GLY A 81 -11.15 -6.49 -13.42
C GLY A 81 -12.16 -6.93 -12.36
N GLY A 82 -13.30 -6.23 -12.28
CA GLY A 82 -14.39 -6.57 -11.35
C GLY A 82 -14.34 -5.83 -10.00
N TYR A 83 -13.41 -4.87 -9.84
CA TYR A 83 -13.32 -3.99 -8.67
C TYR A 83 -13.85 -2.57 -8.91
N GLU A 84 -14.63 -2.34 -9.96
CA GLU A 84 -15.19 -1.00 -10.27
C GLU A 84 -16.07 -0.45 -9.13
N TRP A 85 -16.59 -1.34 -8.27
CA TRP A 85 -17.32 -0.97 -7.07
C TRP A 85 -16.43 -0.26 -6.05
N ALA A 86 -15.13 -0.55 -5.98
CA ALA A 86 -14.21 0.03 -4.99
C ALA A 86 -13.99 1.53 -5.22
N ASP A 87 -14.04 1.98 -6.47
CA ASP A 87 -14.08 3.42 -6.79
C ASP A 87 -15.41 4.04 -6.38
N ALA A 88 -16.52 3.36 -6.67
CA ALA A 88 -17.86 3.84 -6.33
C ALA A 88 -18.09 3.96 -4.81
N THR A 89 -17.47 3.08 -4.02
CA THR A 89 -17.52 3.10 -2.54
C THR A 89 -16.39 3.89 -1.90
N GLN A 90 -15.45 4.42 -2.69
CA GLN A 90 -14.25 5.13 -2.24
C GLN A 90 -13.23 4.25 -1.48
N ASP A 91 -13.41 2.93 -1.50
CA ASP A 91 -12.48 1.99 -0.87
C ASP A 91 -11.09 2.06 -1.51
N ASN A 92 -11.02 2.32 -2.83
CA ASN A 92 -9.75 2.50 -3.54
C ASN A 92 -8.94 3.69 -2.97
N VAL A 93 -9.57 4.87 -2.94
CA VAL A 93 -8.97 6.11 -2.41
C VAL A 93 -8.56 5.95 -0.94
N GLN A 94 -9.44 5.39 -0.11
CA GLN A 94 -9.12 5.16 1.31
C GLN A 94 -7.94 4.19 1.49
N THR A 95 -7.85 3.16 0.65
CA THR A 95 -6.74 2.21 0.70
C THR A 95 -5.42 2.86 0.32
N HIS A 96 -5.41 3.70 -0.73
CA HIS A 96 -4.23 4.51 -1.09
C HIS A 96 -3.79 5.41 0.07
N ASP A 97 -4.73 6.11 0.71
CA ASP A 97 -4.42 6.97 1.86
C ASP A 97 -3.84 6.19 3.04
N HIS A 98 -4.38 5.01 3.33
CA HIS A 98 -3.86 4.14 4.39
C HIS A 98 -2.42 3.70 4.12
N ILE A 99 -2.12 3.26 2.89
CA ILE A 99 -0.79 2.80 2.50
C ILE A 99 0.20 3.97 2.50
N LEU A 100 -0.20 5.10 1.94
CA LEU A 100 0.61 6.32 1.88
C LEU A 100 1.01 6.81 3.27
N ASN A 101 0.07 6.85 4.20
CA ASN A 101 0.33 7.28 5.57
C ASN A 101 1.27 6.31 6.29
N ALA A 102 1.03 4.99 6.19
CA ALA A 102 1.92 4.00 6.78
C ALA A 102 3.35 4.05 6.21
N ALA A 103 3.50 4.25 4.89
CA ALA A 103 4.80 4.40 4.25
C ALA A 103 5.55 5.63 4.75
N ARG A 104 4.86 6.78 4.89
CA ARG A 104 5.44 8.01 5.45
C ARG A 104 5.83 7.85 6.91
N ASP A 105 4.99 7.22 7.72
CA ASP A 105 5.27 6.98 9.13
C ASP A 105 6.46 6.04 9.34
N LEU A 106 6.51 4.92 8.60
CA LEU A 106 7.64 4.01 8.66
C LEU A 106 8.93 4.68 8.16
N TYR A 107 8.86 5.41 7.06
CA TYR A 107 10.01 6.16 6.53
C TYR A 107 10.58 7.12 7.59
N ARG A 108 9.71 7.88 8.26
CA ARG A 108 10.12 8.84 9.31
C ARG A 108 10.77 8.11 10.48
N LEU A 109 10.10 7.09 11.04
CA LEU A 109 10.61 6.33 12.18
C LEU A 109 11.95 5.65 11.87
N ALA A 110 12.08 5.07 10.68
CA ALA A 110 13.31 4.44 10.23
C ALA A 110 14.44 5.47 10.04
N CYS A 111 14.14 6.66 9.50
CA CYS A 111 15.12 7.74 9.41
C CYS A 111 15.59 8.21 10.79
N ASP A 112 14.66 8.37 11.75
CA ASP A 112 14.97 8.74 13.14
C ASP A 112 15.87 7.68 13.81
N ALA A 113 15.72 6.41 13.44
CA ALA A 113 16.55 5.29 13.88
C ALA A 113 17.85 5.10 13.05
N ALA A 114 18.12 5.95 12.06
CA ALA A 114 19.20 5.81 11.08
C ALA A 114 19.20 4.48 10.29
N ASP A 115 18.03 3.83 10.19
CA ASP A 115 17.83 2.62 9.40
C ASP A 115 17.41 2.97 7.96
N LEU A 116 18.41 3.20 7.11
CA LEU A 116 18.19 3.53 5.70
C LEU A 116 17.59 2.37 4.90
N ALA A 117 17.75 1.13 5.34
CA ALA A 117 17.21 -0.03 4.64
C ALA A 117 15.69 -0.09 4.80
N THR A 118 15.20 0.06 6.04
CA THR A 118 13.77 0.10 6.34
C THR A 118 13.11 1.36 5.77
N ALA A 119 13.79 2.52 5.83
CA ALA A 119 13.29 3.75 5.19
C ALA A 119 13.10 3.57 3.68
N ARG A 120 14.03 2.88 3.01
CA ARG A 120 13.92 2.57 1.58
C ARG A 120 12.79 1.59 1.30
N PHE A 121 12.66 0.55 2.12
CA PHE A 121 11.57 -0.42 2.03
C PHE A 121 10.21 0.30 2.09
N ALA A 122 10.02 1.20 3.07
CA ALA A 122 8.78 1.95 3.24
C ALA A 122 8.37 2.70 1.97
N LEU A 123 9.31 3.43 1.38
CA LEU A 123 9.06 4.21 0.16
C LEU A 123 8.79 3.33 -1.06
N VAL A 124 9.52 2.21 -1.20
CA VAL A 124 9.30 1.25 -2.29
C VAL A 124 7.90 0.63 -2.19
N GLN A 125 7.47 0.21 -1.00
CA GLN A 125 6.12 -0.36 -0.83
C GLN A 125 5.02 0.68 -1.05
N GLY A 126 5.19 1.90 -0.53
CA GLY A 126 4.24 2.99 -0.79
C GLY A 126 4.09 3.27 -2.29
N LEU A 127 5.21 3.31 -3.03
CA LEU A 127 5.19 3.57 -4.48
C LEU A 127 4.60 2.44 -5.33
N LYS A 128 4.54 1.20 -4.84
CA LYS A 128 3.78 0.13 -5.52
C LYS A 128 2.28 0.41 -5.50
N ALA A 129 1.77 0.98 -4.42
CA ALA A 129 0.35 1.29 -4.29
C ALA A 129 -0.03 2.59 -4.99
N VAL A 130 0.87 3.57 -5.04
CA VAL A 130 0.62 4.87 -5.68
C VAL A 130 1.70 5.22 -6.71
N PRO A 131 1.72 4.52 -7.86
CA PRO A 131 2.75 4.68 -8.90
C PRO A 131 2.61 6.04 -9.59
N GLY A 132 3.32 7.04 -9.07
CA GLY A 132 3.28 8.42 -9.59
C GLY A 132 3.16 9.48 -8.50
N HIS A 133 3.03 9.09 -7.24
CA HIS A 133 2.94 10.02 -6.14
C HIS A 133 4.27 10.77 -5.92
N GLU A 134 4.37 11.96 -6.50
CA GLU A 134 5.62 12.73 -6.58
C GLU A 134 6.29 12.94 -5.22
N ASP A 135 5.53 13.16 -4.14
CA ASP A 135 6.12 13.37 -2.82
C ASP A 135 6.96 12.17 -2.33
N LEU A 136 6.50 10.91 -2.50
CA LEU A 136 7.33 9.76 -2.10
C LEU A 136 8.55 9.62 -2.99
N TYR A 137 8.44 9.94 -4.29
CA TYR A 137 9.60 9.97 -5.17
C TYR A 137 10.61 11.04 -4.72
N ARG A 138 10.15 12.22 -4.29
CA ARG A 138 11.01 13.25 -3.69
C ARG A 138 11.69 12.74 -2.42
N LEU A 139 10.96 12.09 -1.51
CA LEU A 139 11.53 11.46 -0.31
C LEU A 139 12.56 10.38 -0.65
N ARG A 140 12.30 9.55 -1.66
CA ARG A 140 13.22 8.49 -2.09
C ARG A 140 14.50 9.05 -2.67
N MET A 141 14.41 10.09 -3.53
CA MET A 141 15.61 10.78 -4.02
C MET A 141 16.43 11.39 -2.88
N GLN A 142 15.79 12.01 -1.89
CA GLN A 142 16.48 12.56 -0.72
C GLN A 142 17.14 11.46 0.14
N LEU A 143 16.47 10.32 0.31
CA LEU A 143 17.03 9.17 1.02
C LEU A 143 18.28 8.63 0.34
N GLU A 144 18.23 8.43 -0.99
CA GLU A 144 19.38 7.94 -1.75
C GLU A 144 20.53 8.95 -1.77
N HIS A 145 20.24 10.25 -1.73
CA HIS A 145 21.27 11.27 -1.55
C HIS A 145 21.97 11.14 -0.19
N ARG A 146 21.22 10.93 0.91
CA ARG A 146 21.81 10.66 2.24
C ARG A 146 22.67 9.39 2.23
N ALA A 147 22.30 8.40 1.42
CA ALA A 147 23.06 7.17 1.23
C ALA A 147 24.23 7.30 0.22
N ALA A 148 24.52 8.50 -0.29
CA ALA A 148 25.52 8.77 -1.33
C ALA A 148 25.34 7.91 -2.61
N ASN A 149 24.09 7.58 -2.94
CA ASN A 149 23.73 6.69 -4.04
C ASN A 149 23.15 7.47 -5.23
N THR A 150 24.00 8.23 -5.91
CA THR A 150 23.58 9.08 -7.05
C THR A 150 22.95 8.28 -8.19
N ALA A 151 23.39 7.05 -8.43
CA ALA A 151 22.79 6.17 -9.44
C ALA A 151 21.31 5.89 -9.14
N ALA A 152 20.96 5.63 -7.86
CA ALA A 152 19.57 5.42 -7.47
C ALA A 152 18.72 6.69 -7.51
N ILE A 153 19.31 7.89 -7.32
CA ILE A 153 18.60 9.16 -7.54
C ILE A 153 18.16 9.27 -9.01
N HIS A 154 19.07 9.00 -9.96
CA HIS A 154 18.74 8.99 -11.39
C HIS A 154 17.67 7.96 -11.74
N ALA A 155 17.82 6.73 -11.23
CA ALA A 155 16.84 5.67 -11.46
C ALA A 155 15.45 6.05 -10.95
N THR A 156 15.38 6.63 -9.74
CA THR A 156 14.13 7.05 -9.10
C THR A 156 13.46 8.18 -9.87
N PHE A 157 14.21 9.17 -10.37
CA PHE A 157 13.65 10.24 -11.18
C PHE A 157 13.12 9.72 -12.53
N ASN A 158 13.88 8.85 -13.21
CA ASN A 158 13.47 8.25 -14.47
C ASN A 158 12.21 7.37 -14.31
N GLU A 159 12.12 6.62 -13.22
CA GLU A 159 10.94 5.84 -12.87
C GLU A 159 9.70 6.73 -12.73
N LEU A 160 9.80 7.84 -11.97
CA LEU A 160 8.70 8.81 -11.87
C LEU A 160 8.31 9.39 -13.23
N THR A 161 9.29 9.83 -14.04
CA THR A 161 9.02 10.38 -15.36
C THR A 161 8.32 9.38 -16.27
N HIS A 162 8.63 8.09 -16.15
CA HIS A 162 7.92 7.05 -16.89
C HIS A 162 6.46 6.93 -16.41
N GLN A 163 6.22 6.85 -15.10
CA GLN A 163 4.87 6.75 -14.54
C GLN A 163 3.99 7.95 -14.92
N LEU A 164 4.53 9.17 -14.82
CA LEU A 164 3.77 10.38 -15.19
C LEU A 164 3.50 10.46 -16.70
N ASN A 165 4.43 10.02 -17.55
CA ASN A 165 4.22 10.00 -19.00
C ASN A 165 3.07 9.07 -19.42
N VAL A 166 2.85 7.96 -18.71
CA VAL A 166 1.68 7.08 -18.95
C VAL A 166 0.37 7.85 -18.76
N LEU A 167 0.36 8.86 -17.89
CA LEU A 167 -0.76 9.76 -17.61
C LEU A 167 -0.69 11.07 -18.41
N GLU A 168 0.16 11.14 -19.44
CA GLU A 168 0.42 12.36 -20.24
C GLU A 168 0.81 13.58 -19.38
N CYS A 169 1.45 13.33 -18.24
CA CYS A 169 1.90 14.34 -17.28
C CYS A 169 3.44 14.41 -17.25
N GLU A 170 3.95 15.58 -16.88
CA GLU A 170 5.38 15.81 -16.65
C GLU A 170 5.64 16.01 -15.14
N PRO A 171 6.84 15.68 -14.62
CA PRO A 171 7.19 15.95 -13.24
C PRO A 171 7.04 17.43 -12.89
N SER A 172 6.52 17.72 -11.70
CA SER A 172 6.38 19.09 -11.22
C SER A 172 7.73 19.83 -11.16
N THR A 173 7.66 21.16 -11.27
CA THR A 173 8.83 22.04 -11.13
C THR A 173 9.58 21.80 -9.80
N GLU A 174 8.86 21.51 -8.72
CA GLU A 174 9.45 21.19 -7.41
C GLU A 174 10.33 19.94 -7.50
N THR A 175 9.79 18.85 -8.07
CA THR A 175 10.51 17.58 -8.25
C THR A 175 11.73 17.74 -9.15
N VAL A 176 11.59 18.44 -10.27
CA VAL A 176 12.72 18.70 -11.20
C VAL A 176 13.82 19.51 -10.52
N ASN A 177 13.47 20.54 -9.75
CA ASN A 177 14.44 21.35 -9.03
C ASN A 177 15.17 20.56 -7.94
N LEU A 178 14.43 19.74 -7.17
CA LEU A 178 15.03 18.85 -6.18
C LEU A 178 16.04 17.88 -6.84
N TYR A 179 15.65 17.22 -7.93
CA TYR A 179 16.53 16.32 -8.65
C TYR A 179 17.84 16.99 -9.08
N ARG A 180 17.75 18.17 -9.71
CA ARG A 180 18.93 18.96 -10.12
C ARG A 180 19.81 19.34 -8.94
N GLN A 181 19.21 19.72 -7.81
CA GLN A 181 19.94 20.06 -6.59
C GLN A 181 20.73 18.86 -6.03
N LEU A 182 20.11 17.69 -5.99
CA LEU A 182 20.71 16.48 -5.41
C LEU A 182 21.85 15.92 -6.29
N VAL A 183 21.73 16.01 -7.62
CA VAL A 183 22.78 15.57 -8.56
C VAL A 183 23.87 16.63 -8.75
N GLY A 184 23.53 17.92 -8.65
CA GLY A 184 24.47 19.03 -8.84
C GLY A 184 25.42 19.28 -7.67
N ARG A 185 25.08 18.83 -6.45
CA ARG A 185 25.99 18.84 -5.29
C ARG A 185 26.96 17.65 -5.40
N ARG A 186 28.11 17.86 -6.05
CA ARG A 186 29.27 16.97 -5.88
C ARG A 186 29.81 17.17 -4.46
N SER A 187 29.85 16.09 -3.67
CA SER A 187 30.61 15.98 -2.43
C SER A 187 32.09 16.26 -2.66
#